data_AF-A0A7C1Q751-F1
#
_entry.id   AF-A0A7C1Q751-F1
#
_cell.length_a   1.000
_cell.length_b   1.000
_cell.length_c   1.000
_cell.angle_alpha   90.00
_cell.angle_beta   90.00
_cell.angle_gamma   90.00
#
_symmetry.space_group_name_H-M   'P 1'
#
loop_
_entity.id
_entity.type
_entity.pdbx_description
1 polymer ?
#
loop_
_entity_poly.entity_id
_entity_poly.type
_entity_poly.pdbx_seq_one_letter_code
_entity_poly.pdbx_strand_id
1 'polypeptide(L)'
;MEKIAEFKGQNGIFIVYDECVAISRKSFGGFISQGGFSGERKYFYKDITSIEYKKPTFVANGYFKVLTAGSVETNAKVGILSSSMDSLKDQNTVILRAFNKKVGAETGKIYELVMEKISDAKKGSTVQSSSKMDELRKLGELKASGVLTDEEFQKEKEKLLNN
;
A
#
# COMPACT_ATOMS: atom_id res chain seq x y z
N MET A 1 -13.34 -4.42 8.35
CA MET A 1 -12.79 -3.05 8.38
C MET A 1 -12.77 -2.49 9.78
N GLU A 2 -11.82 -3.00 10.54
CA GLU A 2 -11.37 -2.42 11.80
C GLU A 2 -10.31 -1.34 11.55
N LYS A 3 -10.40 -0.21 12.26
CA LYS A 3 -9.41 0.87 12.19
C LYS A 3 -8.22 0.54 13.07
N ILE A 4 -7.03 0.51 12.49
CA ILE A 4 -5.78 0.18 13.18
C ILE A 4 -5.03 1.45 13.60
N ALA A 5 -4.94 2.43 12.71
CA ALA A 5 -4.25 3.69 12.97
C ALA A 5 -4.87 4.84 12.18
N GLU A 6 -4.63 6.07 12.61
CA GLU A 6 -5.00 7.27 11.86
C GLU A 6 -4.01 8.40 12.09
N PHE A 7 -3.88 9.28 11.10
CA PHE A 7 -3.10 10.51 11.20
C PHE A 7 -3.84 11.68 10.55
N LYS A 8 -4.01 12.76 11.30
CA LYS A 8 -4.64 13.99 10.82
C LYS A 8 -3.60 14.91 10.18
N GLY A 9 -3.61 14.98 8.85
CA GLY A 9 -2.83 15.92 8.07
C GLY A 9 -3.49 17.29 7.92
N GLN A 10 -2.90 18.15 7.08
CA GLN A 10 -3.39 19.51 6.86
C GLN A 10 -4.66 19.55 6.01
N ASN A 11 -4.77 18.68 5.01
CA ASN A 11 -5.87 18.65 4.04
C ASN A 11 -6.75 17.40 4.17
N GLY A 12 -6.58 16.60 5.21
CA GLY A 12 -7.30 15.32 5.32
C GLY A 12 -6.79 14.45 6.46
N ILE A 13 -7.42 13.29 6.62
CA ILE A 13 -7.06 12.26 7.58
C ILE A 13 -6.63 11.05 6.77
N PHE A 14 -5.43 10.53 7.04
CA PHE A 14 -4.95 9.26 6.53
C PHE A 14 -5.30 8.17 7.54
N ILE A 15 -6.06 7.16 7.14
CA ILE A 15 -6.60 6.12 8.01
C ILE A 15 -6.09 4.77 7.52
N VAL A 16 -5.62 3.93 8.44
CA VAL A 16 -5.16 2.57 8.17
C VAL A 16 -6.19 1.61 8.75
N TYR A 17 -6.76 0.78 7.90
CA TYR A 17 -7.65 -0.33 8.26
C TYR A 17 -6.93 -1.68 8.10
N ASP A 18 -7.54 -2.74 8.60
CA ASP A 18 -7.17 -4.13 8.37
C ASP A 18 -6.92 -4.51 6.90
N GLU A 19 -7.74 -4.00 5.96
CA GLU A 19 -7.76 -4.42 4.55
C GLU A 19 -7.41 -3.30 3.54
N CYS A 20 -7.36 -2.04 3.99
CA CYS A 20 -7.15 -0.89 3.12
C CYS A 20 -6.54 0.30 3.87
N VAL A 21 -6.08 1.30 3.12
CA VAL A 21 -5.92 2.66 3.62
C VAL A 21 -7.06 3.54 3.12
N ALA A 22 -7.36 4.61 3.84
CA ALA A 22 -8.33 5.60 3.40
C ALA A 22 -7.85 7.03 3.58
N ILE A 23 -8.30 7.90 2.70
CA ILE A 23 -8.14 9.35 2.82
C ILE A 23 -9.52 9.96 3.03
N SER A 24 -9.71 10.58 4.19
CA SER A 24 -10.95 11.26 4.56
C SER A 24 -10.78 12.77 4.57
N ARG A 25 -11.68 13.49 3.91
CA ARG A 25 -11.69 14.96 3.89
C ARG A 25 -12.64 15.57 4.93
N LYS A 26 -13.15 14.76 5.86
CA LYS A 26 -14.01 15.20 6.98
C LYS A 26 -13.29 16.10 8.01
N SER A 27 -12.00 16.36 7.85
CA SER A 27 -11.28 17.34 8.67
C SER A 27 -11.54 18.78 8.20
N PHE A 28 -11.44 19.75 9.11
CA PHE A 28 -11.61 21.17 8.78
C PHE A 28 -10.72 21.65 7.62
N GLY A 29 -9.44 21.25 7.60
CA GLY A 29 -8.55 21.60 6.49
C GLY A 29 -8.88 20.85 5.19
N GLY A 30 -9.45 19.64 5.28
CA GLY A 30 -10.01 18.92 4.14
C GLY A 30 -11.17 19.66 3.49
N PHE A 31 -12.11 20.15 4.30
CA PHE A 31 -13.25 20.95 3.84
C PHE A 31 -12.80 22.19 3.03
N ILE A 32 -11.82 22.94 3.55
CA ILE A 32 -11.28 24.13 2.88
C ILE A 32 -10.56 23.76 1.58
N SER A 33 -9.69 22.74 1.63
CA SER A 33 -8.87 22.36 0.46
C SER A 33 -9.68 21.79 -0.70
N GLN A 34 -10.83 21.16 -0.42
CA GLN A 34 -11.66 20.47 -1.43
C GLN A 34 -12.95 21.23 -1.77
N GLY A 35 -13.20 22.39 -1.16
CA GLY A 35 -14.38 23.20 -1.43
C GLY A 35 -15.69 22.59 -0.88
N GLY A 36 -15.63 21.80 0.19
CA GLY A 36 -16.80 21.17 0.81
C GLY A 36 -16.50 19.83 1.49
N PHE A 37 -17.56 19.17 1.97
CA PHE A 37 -17.45 17.80 2.47
C PHE A 37 -17.23 16.84 1.31
N SER A 38 -15.98 16.40 1.12
CA SER A 38 -15.68 15.27 0.25
C SER A 38 -15.83 13.96 1.03
N GLY A 39 -16.24 12.91 0.32
CA GLY A 39 -16.32 11.56 0.86
C GLY A 39 -14.97 10.99 1.29
N GLU A 40 -15.00 9.78 1.85
CA GLU A 40 -13.81 8.99 2.16
C GLU A 40 -13.43 8.14 0.95
N ARG A 41 -12.17 8.21 0.52
CA ARG A 41 -11.63 7.35 -0.53
C ARG A 41 -10.85 6.22 0.11
N LYS A 42 -11.20 4.98 -0.21
CA LYS A 42 -10.53 3.76 0.26
C LYS A 42 -9.69 3.14 -0.85
N TYR A 43 -8.53 2.60 -0.47
CA TYR A 43 -7.58 1.95 -1.35
C TYR A 43 -7.20 0.61 -0.73
N PHE A 44 -7.72 -0.49 -1.27
CA PHE A 44 -7.40 -1.83 -0.79
C PHE A 44 -5.93 -2.15 -1.03
N TYR A 45 -5.28 -2.81 -0.07
CA TYR A 45 -3.83 -3.07 -0.15
C TYR A 45 -3.40 -3.82 -1.41
N LYS A 46 -4.26 -4.72 -1.91
CA LYS A 46 -4.05 -5.47 -3.16
C LYS A 46 -4.01 -4.58 -4.42
N ASP A 47 -4.70 -3.44 -4.40
CA ASP A 47 -4.88 -2.55 -5.55
C ASP A 47 -3.90 -1.35 -5.52
N ILE A 48 -3.12 -1.21 -4.44
CA ILE A 48 -2.11 -0.17 -4.30
C ILE A 48 -0.86 -0.57 -5.07
N THR A 49 -0.51 0.24 -6.07
CA THR A 49 0.75 0.10 -6.81
C THR A 49 1.91 0.54 -5.93
N SER A 50 1.83 1.74 -5.35
CA SER A 50 2.86 2.29 -4.47
C SER A 50 2.29 3.32 -3.48
N ILE A 51 3.05 3.56 -2.40
CA ILE A 51 2.85 4.67 -1.49
C ILE A 51 4.08 5.56 -1.57
N GLU A 52 3.91 6.80 -2.01
CA GLU A 52 4.95 7.81 -1.95
C GLU A 52 4.88 8.51 -0.60
N TYR A 53 5.90 8.30 0.23
CA TYR A 53 6.02 8.90 1.55
C TYR A 53 7.20 9.86 1.59
N LYS A 54 6.92 11.13 1.86
CA LYS A 54 7.94 12.12 2.19
C LYS A 54 7.83 12.44 3.67
N LYS A 55 8.85 12.04 4.44
CA LYS A 55 8.93 12.36 5.86
C LYS A 55 8.97 13.88 6.07
N PRO A 56 8.11 14.45 6.92
CA PRO A 56 8.18 15.86 7.26
C PRO A 56 9.46 16.14 8.04
N THR A 57 10.09 17.28 7.75
CA THR A 57 11.28 17.76 8.45
C THR A 57 10.95 19.01 9.25
N PHE A 58 11.95 19.60 9.90
CA PHE A 58 11.78 20.92 10.50
C PHE A 58 11.49 22.00 9.46
N VAL A 59 11.99 21.85 8.24
CA VAL A 59 12.01 22.90 7.21
C VAL A 59 11.27 22.46 5.95
N ALA A 60 10.44 21.43 6.02
CA ALA A 60 9.60 21.04 4.89
C ALA A 60 8.45 20.18 5.38
N ASN A 61 7.26 20.47 4.85
CA ASN A 61 6.12 19.58 5.02
C ASN A 61 6.41 18.25 4.32
N GLY A 62 5.81 17.18 4.83
CA GLY A 62 5.84 15.85 4.26
C GLY A 62 4.50 15.51 3.60
N TYR A 63 4.36 14.29 3.12
CA TYR A 63 3.08 13.78 2.63
C TYR A 63 3.03 12.26 2.61
N PHE A 64 1.81 11.73 2.63
CA PHE A 64 1.46 10.44 2.06
C PHE A 64 0.73 10.68 0.74
N LYS A 65 1.14 9.99 -0.32
CA LYS A 65 0.43 9.94 -1.59
C LYS A 65 0.21 8.48 -1.99
N VAL A 66 -1.06 8.12 -2.18
CA VAL A 66 -1.45 6.76 -2.58
C VAL A 66 -1.52 6.69 -4.10
N LEU A 67 -0.81 5.73 -4.69
CA LEU A 67 -0.78 5.51 -6.13
C LEU A 67 -1.39 4.15 -6.46
N THR A 68 -2.45 4.16 -7.27
CA THR A 68 -3.07 2.98 -7.87
C THR A 68 -2.88 3.00 -9.39
N ALA A 69 -3.19 1.88 -10.05
CA ALA A 69 -3.31 1.88 -11.51
C ALA A 69 -4.26 3.00 -11.97
N GLY A 70 -3.83 3.83 -12.91
CA GLY A 70 -4.59 4.98 -13.42
C GLY A 70 -4.57 6.24 -12.54
N SER A 71 -3.77 6.27 -11.47
CA SER A 71 -3.55 7.51 -10.71
C SER A 71 -2.86 8.56 -11.60
N VAL A 72 -3.42 9.77 -11.62
CA VAL A 72 -2.81 10.91 -12.34
C VAL A 72 -1.65 11.42 -11.50
N GLU A 73 -0.48 11.56 -12.12
CA GLU A 73 0.70 12.08 -11.45
C GLU A 73 0.61 13.59 -11.25
N THR A 74 0.23 13.97 -10.05
CA THR A 74 0.42 15.31 -9.50
C THR A 74 1.78 15.36 -8.80
N ASN A 75 2.68 16.21 -9.27
CA ASN A 75 3.94 16.45 -8.56
C ASN A 75 3.60 17.18 -7.24
N ALA A 76 3.66 16.48 -6.11
CA ALA A 76 3.41 17.06 -4.81
C ALA A 76 4.52 18.08 -4.48
N LYS A 77 4.25 19.37 -4.70
CA LYS A 77 5.17 20.47 -4.40
C LYS A 77 4.88 20.98 -2.99
N VAL A 78 5.73 20.58 -2.07
CA VAL A 78 5.53 20.76 -0.63
C VAL A 78 6.71 21.53 -0.02
N GLY A 79 6.47 22.77 0.45
CA GLY A 79 7.45 23.67 1.08
C GLY A 79 7.14 24.01 2.55
N ILE A 80 7.90 24.94 3.14
CA ILE A 80 7.76 25.38 4.56
C ILE A 80 6.43 26.08 4.82
N LEU A 81 6.12 27.08 3.99
CA LEU A 81 5.01 28.01 4.19
C LEU A 81 3.82 27.73 3.27
N SER A 82 4.01 26.95 2.20
CA SER A 82 2.92 26.54 1.33
C SER A 82 3.16 25.13 0.76
N SER A 83 2.07 24.38 0.66
CA SER A 83 1.95 23.32 -0.34
C SER A 83 1.31 23.97 -1.56
N SER A 84 1.67 23.56 -2.77
CA SER A 84 0.99 24.09 -3.97
C SER A 84 -0.52 23.84 -3.86
N MET A 85 -1.32 24.74 -4.43
CA MET A 85 -2.78 24.57 -4.46
C MET A 85 -3.17 23.21 -5.06
N ASP A 86 -2.43 22.76 -6.07
CA ASP A 86 -2.59 21.43 -6.69
C ASP A 86 -2.34 20.30 -5.69
N SER A 87 -1.33 20.42 -4.82
CA SER A 87 -1.03 19.40 -3.79
C SER A 87 -2.08 19.36 -2.68
N LEU A 88 -2.69 20.50 -2.35
CA LEU A 88 -3.79 20.56 -1.39
C LEU A 88 -5.08 19.96 -1.94
N LYS A 89 -5.33 20.20 -3.24
CA LYS A 89 -6.50 19.70 -3.98
C LYS A 89 -6.36 18.24 -4.42
N ASP A 90 -5.15 17.70 -4.45
CA ASP A 90 -4.93 16.31 -4.79
C ASP A 90 -5.62 15.36 -3.80
N GLN A 91 -6.58 14.60 -4.34
CA GLN A 91 -7.43 13.69 -3.60
C GLN A 91 -6.67 12.46 -3.08
N ASN A 92 -5.53 12.12 -3.68
CA ASN A 92 -4.69 10.99 -3.30
C ASN A 92 -3.61 11.36 -2.27
N THR A 93 -3.50 12.64 -1.91
CA THR A 93 -2.42 13.16 -1.06
C THR A 93 -2.93 13.70 0.28
N VAL A 94 -2.26 13.31 1.37
CA VAL A 94 -2.41 13.89 2.72
C VAL A 94 -1.11 14.57 3.13
N ILE A 95 -1.17 15.89 3.37
CA ILE A 95 0.00 16.71 3.73
C ILE A 95 0.30 16.58 5.22
N LEU A 96 1.57 16.32 5.54
CA LEU A 96 2.11 16.17 6.90
C LEU A 96 2.81 17.46 7.32
N ARG A 97 2.45 18.00 8.49
CA ARG A 97 2.98 19.29 8.95
C ARG A 97 4.45 19.18 9.39
N ALA A 98 5.25 20.16 8.96
CA ALA A 98 6.63 20.39 9.38
C ALA A 98 6.73 20.80 10.86
N PHE A 99 7.96 21.08 11.33
CA PHE A 99 8.27 21.64 12.66
C PHE A 99 7.91 20.76 13.86
N ASN A 100 7.58 19.48 13.64
CA ASN A 100 7.25 18.57 14.73
C ASN A 100 7.96 17.21 14.54
N LYS A 101 9.00 16.96 15.36
CA LYS A 101 9.72 15.68 15.38
C LYS A 101 8.79 14.49 15.65
N LYS A 102 7.74 14.67 16.48
CA LYS A 102 6.78 13.60 16.81
C LYS A 102 5.99 13.18 15.58
N VAL A 103 5.58 14.14 14.74
CA VAL A 103 4.88 13.85 13.48
C VAL A 103 5.74 13.00 12.55
N GLY A 104 7.03 13.31 12.42
CA GLY A 104 7.95 12.51 11.60
C GLY A 104 8.13 11.07 12.13
N ALA A 105 8.14 10.87 13.45
CA ALA A 105 8.25 9.54 14.05
C ALA A 105 6.94 8.74 13.92
N GLU A 106 5.80 9.38 14.19
CA GLU A 106 4.47 8.78 14.10
C GLU A 106 4.13 8.37 12.66
N THR A 107 4.35 9.27 11.70
CA THR A 107 4.09 8.99 10.28
C THR A 107 5.06 7.96 9.72
N GLY A 108 6.29 7.87 10.24
CA GLY A 108 7.22 6.80 9.89
C GLY A 108 6.69 5.42 10.28
N LYS A 109 6.16 5.27 11.51
CA LYS A 109 5.53 4.02 11.97
C LYS A 109 4.31 3.65 11.14
N ILE A 110 3.48 4.64 10.80
CA ILE A 110 2.31 4.44 9.94
C ILE A 110 2.74 3.98 8.53
N TYR A 111 3.81 4.58 7.99
CA TYR A 111 4.36 4.16 6.70
C TYR A 111 4.82 2.70 6.72
N GLU A 112 5.62 2.32 7.72
CA GLU A 112 6.11 0.94 7.89
C GLU A 112 4.94 -0.06 7.99
N LEU A 113 3.94 0.24 8.82
CA LEU A 113 2.73 -0.58 8.96
C LEU A 113 1.98 -0.76 7.63
N VAL A 114 1.82 0.31 6.85
CA VAL A 114 1.14 0.25 5.55
C VAL A 114 1.94 -0.59 4.56
N MET A 115 3.27 -0.46 4.55
CA MET A 115 4.13 -1.24 3.67
C MET A 115 4.10 -2.74 4.00
N GLU A 116 4.06 -3.09 5.29
CA GLU A 116 3.87 -4.47 5.75
C GLU A 116 2.54 -5.04 5.24
N LYS A 117 1.44 -4.31 5.44
CA LYS A 117 0.10 -4.70 4.97
C LYS A 117 0.01 -4.87 3.45
N ILE A 118 0.65 -3.98 2.68
CA ILE A 118 0.75 -4.11 1.22
C ILE A 118 1.54 -5.36 0.84
N SER A 119 2.66 -5.63 1.53
CA SER A 119 3.46 -6.83 1.30
C SER A 119 2.64 -8.10 1.52
N ASP A 120 1.92 -8.18 2.64
CA ASP A 120 1.14 -9.37 2.99
C ASP A 120 -0.06 -9.58 2.05
N ALA A 121 -0.74 -8.51 1.65
CA ALA A 121 -1.81 -8.59 0.65
C ALA A 121 -1.31 -9.09 -0.71
N LYS A 122 -0.08 -8.74 -1.10
CA LYS A 122 0.53 -9.17 -2.37
C LYS A 122 1.09 -10.60 -2.30
N LYS A 123 1.61 -11.05 -1.15
CA LYS A 123 2.05 -12.44 -0.94
C LYS A 123 0.93 -13.44 -1.18
N GLY A 124 -0.31 -13.10 -0.81
CA GLY A 124 -1.48 -13.96 -1.04
C GLY A 124 -1.91 -14.12 -2.51
N SER A 125 -1.34 -13.36 -3.45
CA SER A 125 -1.88 -13.23 -4.81
C SER A 125 -1.02 -13.85 -5.93
N THR A 126 0.16 -14.44 -5.66
CA THR A 126 1.08 -14.80 -6.78
C THR A 126 1.81 -16.13 -6.67
N VAL A 127 1.72 -16.89 -5.57
CA VAL A 127 2.63 -18.06 -5.40
C VAL A 127 1.97 -19.42 -5.60
N GLN A 128 0.66 -19.60 -5.39
CA GLN A 128 0.15 -20.97 -5.25
C GLN A 128 -0.21 -21.69 -6.57
N SER A 129 -0.46 -20.98 -7.67
CA SER A 129 -0.87 -21.62 -8.94
C SER A 129 0.29 -21.75 -9.95
N SER A 130 1.15 -20.73 -10.05
CA SER A 130 2.39 -20.82 -10.86
C SER A 130 3.38 -21.83 -10.26
N SER A 131 3.57 -21.82 -8.93
CA SER A 131 4.46 -22.78 -8.27
C SER A 131 4.00 -24.22 -8.46
N LYS A 132 2.69 -24.52 -8.37
CA LYS A 132 2.18 -25.88 -8.60
C LYS A 132 2.47 -26.38 -10.02
N MET A 133 2.30 -25.55 -11.04
CA MET A 133 2.59 -25.94 -12.42
C MET A 133 4.10 -26.10 -12.66
N ASP A 134 4.92 -25.22 -12.09
CA ASP A 134 6.38 -25.30 -12.17
C ASP A 134 6.94 -26.50 -11.40
N GLU A 135 6.35 -26.85 -10.26
CA GLU A 135 6.67 -28.03 -9.46
C GLU A 135 6.29 -29.33 -10.19
N LEU A 136 5.10 -29.38 -10.80
CA LEU A 136 4.71 -30.53 -11.64
C LEU A 136 5.63 -30.70 -12.86
N ARG A 137 6.08 -29.60 -13.46
CA ARG A 137 7.04 -29.62 -14.56
C ARG A 137 8.39 -30.20 -14.11
N LYS A 138 8.94 -29.71 -12.99
CA LYS A 138 10.19 -30.24 -12.40
C LYS A 138 10.05 -31.72 -12.04
N LEU A 139 8.91 -32.12 -11.49
CA LEU A 139 8.63 -33.52 -11.17
C LEU A 139 8.65 -34.40 -12.43
N GLY A 140 8.10 -33.91 -13.55
CA GLY A 140 8.17 -34.58 -14.85
C GLY A 140 9.59 -34.70 -15.40
N GLU A 141 10.41 -33.66 -15.24
CA GLU A 141 11.84 -33.66 -15.63
C GLU A 141 12.67 -34.68 -14.80
N LEU A 142 12.38 -34.82 -13.50
CA LEU A 142 13.02 -35.80 -12.62
C LEU A 142 12.64 -37.25 -12.97
N LYS A 143 11.40 -37.49 -13.38
CA LYS A 143 10.97 -38.78 -13.91
C LYS A 143 11.68 -39.09 -15.24
N ALA A 144 11.70 -38.13 -16.16
CA ALA A 144 12.30 -38.30 -17.49
C ALA A 144 13.82 -38.53 -17.43
N SER A 145 14.49 -37.97 -16.43
CA SER A 145 15.92 -38.19 -16.17
C SER A 145 16.21 -39.49 -15.40
N GLY A 146 15.20 -40.28 -15.03
CA GLY A 146 15.35 -41.54 -14.31
C GLY A 146 15.75 -41.39 -12.85
N VAL A 147 15.67 -40.17 -12.29
CA VAL A 147 15.96 -39.89 -10.88
C VAL A 147 14.84 -40.42 -9.96
N LEU A 148 13.60 -40.45 -10.46
CA LEU A 148 12.44 -40.98 -9.76
C LEU A 148 11.92 -42.24 -10.44
N THR A 149 11.50 -43.21 -9.64
CA THR A 149 10.68 -44.34 -10.09
C THR A 149 9.25 -43.90 -10.42
N ASP A 150 8.51 -44.72 -11.18
CA ASP A 150 7.11 -44.44 -11.50
C ASP A 150 6.24 -44.30 -10.22
N GLU A 151 6.53 -45.08 -9.19
CA GLU A 151 5.81 -45.09 -7.92
C GLU A 151 6.06 -43.81 -7.12
N GLU A 152 7.31 -43.37 -7.03
CA GLU A 152 7.70 -42.12 -6.37
C GLU A 152 7.13 -40.89 -7.09
N PHE A 153 7.14 -40.93 -8.43
CA PHE A 153 6.54 -39.87 -9.25
C PHE A 153 5.03 -39.73 -8.99
N GLN A 154 4.27 -40.82 -9.00
CA GLN A 154 2.81 -40.73 -8.78
C GLN A 154 2.48 -40.24 -7.37
N LYS A 155 3.20 -40.73 -6.37
CA LYS A 155 2.99 -40.33 -4.97
C LYS A 155 3.22 -38.83 -4.75
N GLU A 156 4.29 -38.26 -5.33
CA GLU A 156 4.55 -36.82 -5.22
C GLU A 156 3.61 -35.99 -6.11
N LYS A 157 3.22 -36.50 -7.28
CA LYS A 157 2.21 -35.86 -8.15
C LYS A 157 0.86 -35.72 -7.44
N GLU A 158 0.39 -36.77 -6.77
CA GLU A 158 -0.87 -36.73 -6.02
C GLU A 158 -0.82 -35.73 -4.87
N LYS A 159 0.30 -35.66 -4.14
CA LYS A 159 0.50 -34.65 -3.09
C LYS A 159 0.45 -33.23 -3.65
N LEU A 160 1.11 -32.97 -4.77
CA LEU A 160 1.14 -31.65 -5.42
C LEU A 160 -0.23 -31.22 -5.96
N LEU A 161 -1.06 -32.17 -6.38
CA LEU A 161 -2.40 -31.88 -6.91
C LEU A 161 -3.46 -31.70 -5.81
N ASN A 162 -3.27 -32.31 -4.64
CA ASN A 162 -4.23 -32.29 -3.52
C ASN A 162 -3.88 -31.27 -2.42
N ASN A 163 -2.68 -30.70 -2.46
CA ASN A 163 -2.29 -29.49 -1.73
C ASN A 163 -2.65 -28.24 -2.56
#